data_AF-B8KKX7-F1
#
_entry.id   AF-B8KKX7-F1
#
_cell.length_a   1.000
_cell.length_b   1.000
_cell.length_c   1.000
_cell.angle_alpha   90.00
_cell.angle_beta   90.00
_cell.angle_gamma   90.00
#
_symmetry.space_group_name_H-M   'P 1'
#
loop_
_entity.id
_entity.type
_entity.pdbx_description
1 polymer ?
#
loop_
_entity_poly.entity_id
_entity_poly.type
_entity_poly.pdbx_seq_one_letter_code
_entity_poly.pdbx_strand_id
1 'polypeptide(L)'
;MNRWLLAAPLVIFGIGGIGLYVLFMSQADDNAFRENLLPELIGFCLEGFFLVGLFTFVQQLRDYYRRRELWLSLRSALRDFLSHLDLAFVGPEREPATSRDLESQPLVVQRLTGLLAEAELGIETLVSLKHVAISTLPLARDLINIAAQLSTRHMRCWIAIVESIDQLTQADTREQVERPLNELLMRLTEFDNLQL
;
A
#
# COMPACT_ATOMS: atom_id res chain seq x y z
N MET A 1 6.62 5.29 18.38
CA MET A 1 5.86 6.49 18.82
C MET A 1 5.60 6.34 20.32
N ASN A 2 6.14 7.24 21.14
CA ASN A 2 6.25 7.06 22.59
C ASN A 2 4.84 7.08 23.23
N ARG A 3 4.42 5.99 23.91
CA ARG A 3 3.06 5.85 24.50
C ARG A 3 2.72 6.98 25.47
N TRP A 4 3.73 7.62 26.05
CA TRP A 4 3.61 8.78 26.93
C TRP A 4 3.07 10.06 26.25
N LEU A 5 3.35 10.26 24.96
CA LEU A 5 2.80 11.42 24.23
C LEU A 5 1.28 11.29 23.98
N LEU A 6 0.77 10.06 23.90
CA LEU A 6 -0.67 9.79 23.78
C LEU A 6 -1.38 9.86 25.14
N ALA A 7 -0.67 9.61 26.24
CA ALA A 7 -1.22 9.65 27.60
C ALA A 7 -1.27 11.06 28.20
N ALA A 8 -0.40 11.97 27.74
CA ALA A 8 -0.30 13.33 28.28
C ALA A 8 -1.61 14.13 28.22
N PRO A 9 -2.37 14.16 27.10
CA PRO A 9 -3.66 14.86 27.05
C PRO A 9 -4.66 14.24 28.02
N LEU A 10 -4.72 12.90 28.06
CA LEU A 10 -5.65 12.15 28.93
C LEU A 10 -5.44 12.50 30.41
N VAL A 11 -4.19 12.61 30.85
CA VAL A 11 -3.84 12.95 32.23
C VAL A 11 -4.17 14.41 32.55
N ILE A 12 -3.88 15.34 31.64
CA ILE A 12 -4.19 16.76 31.84
C ILE A 12 -5.71 16.98 31.92
N PHE A 13 -6.48 16.38 31.01
CA PHE A 13 -7.94 16.46 31.04
C PHE A 13 -8.54 15.73 32.25
N GLY A 14 -7.97 14.59 32.65
CA GLY A 14 -8.42 13.83 33.83
C GLY A 14 -8.20 14.59 35.14
N ILE A 15 -6.99 15.13 35.36
CA ILE A 15 -6.67 15.91 36.56
C ILE A 15 -7.44 17.24 36.57
N GLY A 16 -7.53 17.91 35.42
CA GLY A 16 -8.31 19.15 35.27
C GLY A 16 -9.80 18.94 35.59
N GLY A 17 -10.39 17.86 35.09
CA GLY A 17 -11.79 17.51 35.35
C GLY A 17 -12.06 17.19 36.83
N ILE A 18 -11.16 16.47 37.49
CA ILE A 18 -11.27 16.18 38.94
C ILE A 18 -11.15 17.48 39.77
N GLY A 19 -10.22 18.37 39.40
CA GLY A 19 -10.05 19.66 40.08
C GLY A 19 -11.29 20.56 39.95
N LEU A 20 -11.85 20.65 38.75
CA LEU A 20 -13.09 21.39 38.49
C LEU A 20 -14.29 20.79 39.24
N TYR A 21 -14.39 19.47 39.33
CA TYR A 21 -15.44 18.79 40.09
C TYR A 21 -15.40 19.10 41.59
N VAL A 22 -14.19 19.11 42.18
CA VAL A 22 -14.01 19.46 43.59
C VAL A 22 -14.38 20.92 43.87
N LEU A 23 -14.00 21.84 42.97
CA LEU A 23 -14.39 23.25 43.08
C LEU A 23 -15.91 23.43 42.95
N PHE A 24 -16.55 22.73 42.02
CA PHE A 24 -18.00 22.80 41.83
C PHE A 24 -18.77 22.30 43.05
N MET A 25 -18.38 21.16 43.63
CA MET A 25 -19.00 20.64 44.87
C MET A 25 -18.88 21.60 46.07
N SER A 26 -17.85 22.46 46.08
CA SER A 26 -17.66 23.43 47.16
C SER A 26 -18.53 24.69 47.04
N GLN A 27 -19.12 24.96 45.87
CA GLN A 27 -19.83 26.22 45.55
C GLN A 27 -21.22 26.03 44.91
N ALA A 28 -21.75 24.80 44.85
CA ALA A 28 -22.97 24.50 44.10
C ALA A 28 -24.26 24.97 44.82
N ASP A 29 -25.03 25.82 44.13
CA ASP A 29 -26.42 26.18 44.43
C ASP A 29 -27.40 25.31 43.61
N ASP A 30 -28.67 25.19 43.99
CA ASP A 30 -29.66 24.27 43.34
C ASP A 30 -29.84 24.50 41.82
N ASN A 31 -29.56 25.71 41.31
CA ASN A 31 -29.61 26.04 39.87
C ASN A 31 -28.25 25.96 39.14
N ALA A 32 -27.13 25.80 39.85
CA ALA A 32 -25.78 25.85 39.28
C ALA A 32 -25.50 24.73 38.27
N PHE A 33 -26.19 23.59 38.41
CA PHE A 33 -26.07 22.47 37.49
C PHE A 33 -26.61 22.78 36.08
N ARG A 34 -27.78 23.43 36.00
CA ARG A 34 -28.46 23.70 34.72
C ARG A 34 -27.85 24.89 33.98
N GLU A 35 -27.43 25.91 34.72
CA GLU A 35 -26.94 27.17 34.13
C GLU A 35 -25.45 27.14 33.75
N ASN A 36 -24.63 26.37 34.47
CA ASN A 36 -23.17 26.32 34.23
C ASN A 36 -22.68 24.94 33.80
N LEU A 37 -22.99 23.88 34.58
CA LEU A 37 -22.35 22.57 34.39
C LEU A 37 -22.86 21.83 33.15
N LEU A 38 -24.17 21.93 32.85
CA LEU A 38 -24.77 21.25 31.71
C LEU A 38 -24.27 21.81 30.35
N PRO A 39 -24.20 23.14 30.12
CA PRO A 39 -23.55 23.70 28.92
C PRO A 39 -22.08 23.32 28.78
N GLU A 40 -21.29 23.36 29.86
CA GLU A 40 -19.87 22.98 29.84
C GLU A 40 -19.69 21.50 29.51
N LEU A 41 -20.52 20.62 30.08
CA LEU A 41 -20.47 19.19 29.80
C LEU A 41 -20.87 18.89 28.35
N ILE A 42 -21.84 19.61 27.79
CA ILE A 42 -22.20 19.52 26.36
C ILE A 42 -21.03 19.99 25.50
N GLY A 43 -20.41 21.13 25.83
CA GLY A 43 -19.22 21.64 25.13
C GLY A 43 -18.06 20.64 25.15
N PHE A 44 -17.73 20.10 26.32
CA PHE A 44 -16.70 19.08 26.49
C PHE A 44 -17.00 17.81 25.70
N CYS A 45 -18.25 17.33 25.71
CA CYS A 45 -18.65 16.17 24.92
C CYS A 45 -18.51 16.41 23.41
N LEU A 46 -18.88 17.60 22.93
CA LEU A 46 -18.77 17.96 21.51
C LEU A 46 -17.30 18.13 21.08
N GLU A 47 -16.49 18.81 21.87
CA GLU A 47 -15.05 18.96 21.63
C GLU A 47 -14.33 17.61 21.65
N GLY A 48 -14.67 16.75 22.61
CA GLY A 48 -14.15 15.38 22.71
C GLY A 48 -14.52 14.55 21.49
N PHE A 49 -15.78 14.60 21.04
CA PHE A 49 -16.23 13.93 19.82
C PHE A 49 -15.44 14.42 18.59
N PHE A 50 -15.28 15.74 18.45
CA PHE A 50 -14.54 16.33 17.34
C PHE A 50 -13.06 15.92 17.33
N LEU A 51 -12.40 15.95 18.50
CA LEU A 51 -10.99 15.55 18.64
C LEU A 51 -10.78 14.07 18.33
N VAL A 52 -11.65 13.18 18.83
CA VAL A 52 -11.56 11.74 18.53
C VAL A 52 -11.81 11.48 17.04
N GLY A 53 -12.78 12.17 16.45
CA GLY A 53 -13.07 12.09 15.01
C GLY A 53 -11.88 12.53 14.15
N LEU A 54 -11.31 13.71 14.45
CA LEU A 54 -10.15 14.23 13.74
C LEU A 54 -8.93 13.32 13.88
N PHE A 55 -8.68 12.81 15.09
CA PHE A 55 -7.56 11.91 15.34
C PHE A 55 -7.71 10.58 14.58
N THR A 56 -8.93 10.01 14.58
CA THR A 56 -9.23 8.81 13.81
C THR A 56 -9.01 9.03 12.32
N PHE A 57 -9.45 10.18 11.79
CA PHE A 57 -9.25 10.55 10.39
C PHE A 57 -7.76 10.68 10.04
N VAL A 58 -6.97 11.38 10.87
CA VAL A 58 -5.52 11.52 10.67
C VAL A 58 -4.80 10.17 10.73
N GLN A 59 -5.22 9.27 11.62
CA GLN A 59 -4.67 7.91 11.68
C GLN A 59 -4.95 7.13 10.40
N GLN A 60 -6.20 7.16 9.92
CA GLN A 60 -6.58 6.49 8.67
C GLN A 60 -5.79 7.00 7.47
N LEU A 61 -5.61 8.32 7.36
CA LEU A 61 -4.78 8.91 6.31
C LEU A 61 -3.34 8.42 6.37
N ARG A 62 -2.73 8.43 7.56
CA ARG A 62 -1.34 7.98 7.72
C ARG A 62 -1.18 6.50 7.38
N ASP A 63 -2.13 5.68 7.80
CA ASP A 63 -2.11 4.24 7.50
C ASP A 63 -2.27 3.99 5.99
N TYR A 64 -3.13 4.75 5.30
CA TYR A 64 -3.26 4.71 3.85
C TYR A 64 -1.94 5.05 3.15
N TYR A 65 -1.28 6.16 3.52
CA TYR A 65 0.01 6.55 2.94
C TYR A 65 1.09 5.49 3.17
N ARG A 66 1.17 4.95 4.39
CA ARG A 66 2.11 3.87 4.71
C ARG A 66 1.88 2.64 3.84
N ARG A 67 0.63 2.21 3.67
CA ARG A 67 0.31 1.07 2.78
C ARG A 67 0.64 1.38 1.33
N ARG A 68 0.38 2.61 0.87
CA ARG A 68 0.76 3.04 -0.47
C ARG A 68 2.27 2.97 -0.71
N GLU A 69 3.09 3.37 0.25
CA GLU A 69 4.55 3.25 0.17
C GLU A 69 5.01 1.79 0.08
N LEU A 70 4.44 0.89 0.90
CA LEU A 70 4.76 -0.54 0.83
C LEU A 70 4.38 -1.14 -0.53
N TRP A 71 3.21 -0.75 -1.07
CA TRP A 71 2.76 -1.17 -2.40
C TRP A 71 3.69 -0.66 -3.51
N LEU A 72 4.14 0.61 -3.43
CA LEU A 72 5.11 1.16 -4.38
C LEU A 72 6.46 0.47 -4.31
N SER A 73 6.93 0.11 -3.11
CA SER A 73 8.16 -0.66 -2.92
C SER A 73 8.11 -2.02 -3.62
N LEU A 74 6.98 -2.73 -3.48
CA LEU A 74 6.74 -4.00 -4.19
C LEU A 74 6.74 -3.78 -5.71
N ARG A 75 6.04 -2.77 -6.22
CA ARG A 75 6.02 -2.49 -7.66
C ARG A 75 7.38 -2.08 -8.22
N SER A 76 8.16 -1.30 -7.48
CA SER A 76 9.48 -0.86 -7.92
C SER A 76 10.44 -2.04 -8.12
N ALA A 77 10.29 -3.13 -7.35
CA ALA A 77 11.07 -4.35 -7.55
C ALA A 77 10.84 -5.00 -8.92
N LEU A 78 9.69 -4.77 -9.56
CA LEU A 78 9.37 -5.31 -10.89
C LEU A 78 9.61 -4.30 -12.02
N ARG A 79 10.05 -3.06 -11.71
CA ARG A 79 10.20 -2.00 -12.70
C ARG A 79 11.11 -2.42 -13.84
N ASP A 80 12.29 -2.92 -13.52
CA ASP A 80 13.30 -3.23 -14.54
C ASP A 80 12.82 -4.37 -15.45
N PHE A 81 12.09 -5.35 -14.89
CA PHE A 81 11.42 -6.41 -15.66
C PHE A 81 10.37 -5.85 -16.61
N LEU A 82 9.46 -5.01 -16.11
CA LEU A 82 8.41 -4.39 -16.93
C LEU A 82 9.01 -3.45 -17.99
N SER A 83 10.13 -2.80 -17.71
CA SER A 83 10.83 -1.95 -18.68
C SER A 83 11.37 -2.74 -19.86
N HIS A 84 11.98 -3.91 -19.62
CA HIS A 84 12.47 -4.77 -20.71
C HIS A 84 11.32 -5.32 -21.56
N LEU A 85 10.22 -5.69 -20.89
CA LEU A 85 9.02 -6.14 -21.58
C LEU A 85 8.40 -5.02 -22.41
N ASP A 86 8.32 -3.80 -21.87
CA ASP A 86 7.77 -2.66 -22.58
C ASP A 86 8.58 -2.30 -23.81
N LEU A 87 9.91 -2.24 -23.68
CA LEU A 87 10.84 -2.01 -24.80
C LEU A 87 10.67 -3.03 -25.93
N ALA A 88 10.31 -4.27 -25.62
CA ALA A 88 10.07 -5.30 -26.62
C ALA A 88 8.86 -5.03 -27.52
N PHE A 89 7.89 -4.25 -27.02
CA PHE A 89 6.67 -3.88 -27.75
C PHE A 89 6.68 -2.41 -28.22
N VAL A 90 7.78 -1.68 -28.01
CA VAL A 90 7.93 -0.31 -28.52
C VAL A 90 8.09 -0.37 -30.04
N GLY A 91 7.02 0.00 -30.74
CA GLY A 91 7.05 0.22 -32.18
C GLY A 91 7.74 1.55 -32.55
N PRO A 92 8.03 1.78 -33.84
CA PRO A 92 8.78 2.95 -34.32
C PRO A 92 8.13 4.31 -34.03
N GLU A 93 6.84 4.36 -33.74
CA GLU A 93 6.09 5.60 -33.47
C GLU A 93 5.80 5.83 -31.99
N ARG A 94 6.29 4.97 -31.09
CA ARG A 94 5.95 5.02 -29.66
C ARG A 94 7.19 5.26 -28.80
N GLU A 95 7.03 6.06 -27.76
CA GLU A 95 8.02 6.16 -26.70
C GLU A 95 7.80 5.07 -25.62
N PRO A 96 8.87 4.52 -25.03
CA PRO A 96 8.76 3.61 -23.90
C PRO A 96 8.10 4.30 -22.71
N ALA A 97 7.40 3.51 -21.89
CA ALA A 97 6.84 3.98 -20.63
C ALA A 97 7.94 4.52 -19.72
N THR A 98 7.64 5.62 -19.03
CA THR A 98 8.59 6.16 -18.06
C THR A 98 8.72 5.23 -16.85
N SER A 99 9.86 5.29 -16.16
CA SER A 99 10.08 4.51 -14.93
C SER A 99 8.97 4.73 -13.90
N ARG A 100 8.47 5.97 -13.78
CA ARG A 100 7.38 6.33 -12.88
C ARG A 100 6.07 5.64 -13.28
N ASP A 101 5.80 5.50 -14.57
CA ASP A 101 4.56 4.91 -15.04
C ASP A 101 4.55 3.40 -14.82
N LEU A 102 5.67 2.73 -15.08
CA LEU A 102 5.87 1.30 -14.81
C LEU A 102 5.66 0.98 -13.31
N GLU A 103 6.11 1.86 -12.42
CA GLU A 103 5.97 1.68 -10.97
C GLU A 103 4.58 2.03 -10.43
N SER A 104 3.92 3.07 -10.96
CA SER A 104 2.74 3.66 -10.31
C SER A 104 1.42 3.46 -11.03
N GLN A 105 1.44 3.08 -12.31
CA GLN A 105 0.26 2.96 -13.16
C GLN A 105 -0.08 1.50 -13.50
N PRO A 106 -1.15 0.92 -12.90
CA PRO A 106 -1.61 -0.44 -13.22
C PRO A 106 -1.97 -0.65 -14.70
N LEU A 107 -2.41 0.43 -15.38
CA LEU A 107 -2.80 0.39 -16.79
C LEU A 107 -1.66 -0.06 -17.72
N VAL A 108 -0.40 0.20 -17.33
CA VAL A 108 0.76 -0.24 -18.11
C VAL A 108 0.84 -1.76 -18.13
N VAL A 109 0.61 -2.42 -16.99
CA VAL A 109 0.60 -3.89 -16.90
C VAL A 109 -0.53 -4.47 -17.75
N GLN A 110 -1.75 -3.91 -17.64
CA GLN A 110 -2.90 -4.36 -18.44
C GLN A 110 -2.64 -4.25 -19.94
N ARG A 111 -2.00 -3.16 -20.37
CA ARG A 111 -1.58 -2.98 -21.76
C ARG A 111 -0.57 -4.04 -22.18
N LEU A 112 0.47 -4.27 -21.38
CA LEU A 112 1.50 -5.27 -21.68
C LEU A 112 0.91 -6.68 -21.75
N THR A 113 -0.06 -7.01 -20.89
CA THR A 113 -0.81 -8.27 -20.95
C THR A 113 -1.55 -8.41 -22.29
N GLY A 114 -2.20 -7.34 -22.77
CA GLY A 114 -2.86 -7.34 -24.08
C GLY A 114 -1.89 -7.53 -25.25
N LEU A 115 -0.77 -6.81 -25.23
CA LEU A 115 0.25 -6.90 -26.28
C LEU A 115 0.90 -8.30 -26.34
N LEU A 116 1.15 -8.91 -25.19
CA LEU A 116 1.70 -10.26 -25.11
C LEU A 116 0.72 -11.34 -25.62
N ALA A 117 -0.59 -11.09 -25.55
CA ALA A 117 -1.60 -12.00 -26.10
C ALA A 117 -1.70 -11.93 -27.64
N GLU A 118 -1.31 -10.81 -28.24
CA GLU A 118 -1.44 -10.55 -29.68
C GLU A 118 -0.14 -10.74 -30.46
N ALA A 119 1.02 -10.61 -29.80
CA ALA A 119 2.32 -10.61 -30.44
C ALA A 119 3.29 -11.62 -29.80
N GLU A 120 4.05 -12.30 -30.66
CA GLU A 120 5.13 -13.18 -30.22
C GLU A 120 6.40 -12.38 -29.92
N LEU A 121 7.04 -12.69 -28.79
CA LEU A 121 8.30 -12.08 -28.40
C LEU A 121 9.49 -12.68 -29.15
N GLY A 122 10.42 -11.84 -29.59
CA GLY A 122 11.69 -12.29 -30.15
C GLY A 122 12.53 -13.06 -29.13
N ILE A 123 13.33 -14.03 -29.61
CA ILE A 123 14.18 -14.88 -28.75
C ILE A 123 15.15 -14.03 -27.91
N GLU A 124 15.72 -12.97 -28.49
CA GLU A 124 16.62 -12.06 -27.77
C GLU A 124 15.95 -11.40 -26.56
N THR A 125 14.69 -10.99 -26.72
CA THR A 125 13.87 -10.46 -25.63
C THR A 125 13.59 -11.51 -24.57
N LEU A 126 13.25 -12.74 -24.96
CA LEU A 126 13.01 -13.82 -24.01
C LEU A 126 14.26 -14.11 -23.17
N VAL A 127 15.43 -14.09 -23.81
CA VAL A 127 16.72 -14.22 -23.11
C VAL A 127 16.97 -13.05 -22.17
N SER A 128 16.71 -11.80 -22.59
CA SER A 128 16.91 -10.63 -21.72
C SER A 128 15.95 -10.67 -20.52
N LEU A 129 14.68 -11.03 -20.72
CA LEU A 129 13.69 -11.21 -19.67
C LEU A 129 14.10 -12.32 -18.68
N LYS A 130 14.66 -13.44 -19.15
CA LYS A 130 15.21 -14.48 -18.26
C LYS A 130 16.35 -13.95 -17.39
N HIS A 131 17.28 -13.17 -17.96
CA HIS A 131 18.36 -12.56 -17.19
C HIS A 131 17.83 -11.58 -16.13
N VAL A 132 16.87 -10.75 -16.49
CA VAL A 132 16.25 -9.81 -15.54
C VAL A 132 15.44 -10.56 -14.47
N ALA A 133 14.77 -11.66 -14.80
CA ALA A 133 14.11 -12.51 -13.83
C ALA A 133 15.11 -13.08 -12.81
N ILE A 134 16.28 -13.55 -13.27
CA ILE A 134 17.34 -14.06 -12.40
C ILE A 134 17.84 -12.98 -11.43
N SER A 135 18.05 -11.75 -11.89
CA SER A 135 18.49 -10.65 -11.03
C SER A 135 17.40 -10.15 -10.08
N THR A 136 16.13 -10.24 -10.49
CA THR A 136 14.98 -9.71 -9.72
C THR A 136 14.50 -10.68 -8.63
N LEU A 137 14.64 -11.99 -8.87
CA LEU A 137 14.10 -13.04 -8.00
C LEU A 137 14.52 -12.92 -6.52
N PRO A 138 15.79 -12.64 -6.16
CA PRO A 138 16.18 -12.50 -4.75
C PRO A 138 15.45 -11.36 -4.05
N LEU A 139 15.41 -10.17 -4.69
CA LEU A 139 14.70 -9.02 -4.17
C LEU A 139 13.20 -9.29 -4.03
N ALA A 140 12.59 -9.92 -5.04
CA ALA A 140 11.17 -10.25 -5.00
C ALA A 140 10.85 -11.21 -3.84
N ARG A 141 11.71 -12.19 -3.54
CA ARG A 141 11.59 -13.09 -2.39
C ARG A 141 11.68 -12.34 -1.05
N ASP A 142 12.66 -11.44 -0.91
CA ASP A 142 12.86 -10.68 0.32
C ASP A 142 11.66 -9.77 0.66
N LEU A 143 10.92 -9.34 -0.37
CA LEU A 143 9.75 -8.49 -0.23
C LEU A 143 8.44 -9.23 0.13
N ILE A 144 8.44 -10.56 0.28
CA ILE A 144 7.25 -11.32 0.74
C ILE A 144 6.75 -10.78 2.09
N ASN A 145 7.66 -10.46 3.00
CA ASN A 145 7.33 -9.88 4.31
C ASN A 145 6.74 -8.46 4.20
N ILE A 146 7.08 -7.71 3.15
CA ILE A 146 6.50 -6.39 2.86
C ILE A 146 5.07 -6.56 2.35
N ALA A 147 4.82 -7.51 1.44
CA ALA A 147 3.48 -7.84 0.97
C ALA A 147 2.56 -8.33 2.11
N ALA A 148 3.10 -9.09 3.07
CA ALA A 148 2.37 -9.51 4.28
C ALA A 148 1.90 -8.35 5.17
N GLN A 149 2.65 -7.23 5.19
CA GLN A 149 2.26 -6.03 5.93
C GLN A 149 1.09 -5.26 5.30
N LEU A 150 0.84 -5.46 4.00
CA LEU A 150 -0.35 -4.92 3.32
C LEU A 150 -1.60 -5.71 3.71
N SER A 151 -1.62 -7.00 3.36
CA SER A 151 -2.64 -7.95 3.78
C SER A 151 -2.26 -9.38 3.40
N THR A 152 -2.99 -10.36 3.94
CA THR A 152 -2.85 -11.78 3.54
C THR A 152 -3.10 -12.00 2.05
N ARG A 153 -3.99 -11.21 1.43
CA ARG A 153 -4.26 -11.31 -0.02
C ARG A 153 -3.07 -10.84 -0.85
N HIS A 154 -2.50 -9.67 -0.52
CA HIS A 154 -1.31 -9.16 -1.19
C HIS A 154 -0.13 -10.14 -1.07
N MET A 155 0.08 -10.73 0.11
CA MET A 155 1.11 -11.74 0.31
C MET A 155 0.94 -12.94 -0.63
N ARG A 156 -0.28 -13.47 -0.77
CA ARG A 156 -0.53 -14.62 -1.65
C ARG A 156 -0.29 -14.28 -3.11
N CYS A 157 -0.79 -13.15 -3.59
CA CYS A 157 -0.52 -12.69 -4.95
C CYS A 157 0.97 -12.48 -5.18
N TRP A 158 1.69 -11.91 -4.20
CA TRP A 158 3.13 -11.68 -4.30
C TRP A 158 3.94 -12.97 -4.33
N ILE A 159 3.58 -13.98 -3.52
CA ILE A 159 4.18 -15.32 -3.59
C ILE A 159 3.98 -15.92 -4.99
N ALA A 160 2.79 -15.76 -5.55
CA ALA A 160 2.50 -16.22 -6.90
C ALA A 160 3.35 -15.47 -7.94
N ILE A 161 3.51 -14.15 -7.84
CA ILE A 161 4.41 -13.37 -8.71
C ILE A 161 5.84 -13.92 -8.63
N VAL A 162 6.35 -14.14 -7.42
CA VAL A 162 7.69 -14.69 -7.18
C VAL A 162 7.85 -16.08 -7.79
N GLU A 163 6.84 -16.94 -7.69
CA GLU A 163 6.84 -18.27 -8.31
C GLU A 163 6.90 -18.19 -9.84
N SER A 164 6.17 -17.26 -10.47
CA SER A 164 6.25 -17.06 -11.91
C SER A 164 7.63 -16.56 -12.34
N ILE A 165 8.27 -15.68 -11.55
CA ILE A 165 9.65 -15.25 -11.78
C ILE A 165 10.61 -16.44 -11.66
N ASP A 166 10.45 -17.29 -10.63
CA ASP A 166 11.27 -18.49 -10.44
C ASP A 166 11.17 -19.46 -11.62
N GLN A 167 9.95 -19.70 -12.11
CA GLN A 167 9.72 -20.50 -13.33
C GLN A 167 10.40 -19.89 -14.57
N LEU A 168 10.34 -18.55 -14.74
CA LEU A 168 11.07 -17.87 -15.81
C LEU A 168 12.58 -18.10 -15.73
N THR A 169 13.16 -18.14 -14.52
CA THR A 169 14.61 -18.39 -14.37
C THR A 169 15.02 -19.80 -14.78
N GLN A 170 14.11 -20.77 -14.69
CA GLN A 170 14.35 -22.18 -14.99
C GLN A 170 13.95 -22.56 -16.42
N ALA A 171 13.28 -21.68 -17.16
CA ALA A 171 12.76 -21.96 -18.49
C ALA A 171 13.86 -22.03 -19.54
N ASP A 172 13.95 -23.14 -20.28
CA ASP A 172 14.98 -23.36 -21.30
C ASP A 172 14.41 -23.35 -22.73
N THR A 173 13.08 -23.37 -22.87
CA THR A 173 12.39 -23.27 -24.16
C THR A 173 11.50 -22.04 -24.21
N ARG A 174 11.18 -21.59 -25.42
CA ARG A 174 10.26 -20.46 -25.64
C ARG A 174 8.92 -20.65 -24.91
N GLU A 175 8.30 -21.81 -25.10
CA GLU A 175 7.01 -22.16 -24.48
C GLU A 175 7.08 -22.11 -22.94
N GLN A 176 8.21 -22.52 -22.36
CA GLN A 176 8.45 -22.46 -20.93
C GLN A 176 8.68 -21.02 -20.42
N VAL A 177 9.03 -20.07 -21.27
CA VAL A 177 9.16 -18.64 -20.88
C VAL A 177 7.81 -17.92 -21.02
N GLU A 178 7.11 -18.12 -22.14
CA GLU A 178 5.88 -17.39 -22.45
C GLU A 178 4.75 -17.65 -21.44
N ARG A 179 4.61 -18.90 -20.98
CA ARG A 179 3.57 -19.22 -20.00
C ARG A 179 3.80 -18.54 -18.64
N PRO A 180 4.95 -18.69 -17.97
CA PRO A 180 5.22 -17.98 -16.73
C PRO A 180 5.20 -16.45 -16.87
N LEU A 181 5.57 -15.92 -18.04
CA LEU A 181 5.48 -14.49 -18.32
C LEU A 181 4.03 -14.00 -18.32
N ASN A 182 3.13 -14.73 -19.00
CA ASN A 182 1.70 -14.43 -18.99
C ASN A 182 1.11 -14.55 -17.58
N GLU A 183 1.44 -15.62 -16.85
CA GLU A 183 0.99 -15.80 -15.47
C GLU A 183 1.49 -14.67 -14.55
N LEU A 184 2.74 -14.21 -14.73
CA LEU A 184 3.30 -13.09 -13.98
C LEU A 184 2.51 -11.80 -14.16
N LEU A 185 2.21 -11.41 -15.41
CA LEU A 185 1.45 -10.18 -15.69
C LEU A 185 0.01 -10.27 -15.19
N MET A 186 -0.61 -11.44 -15.30
CA MET A 186 -1.95 -11.68 -14.77
C MET A 186 -1.97 -11.55 -13.24
N ARG A 187 -1.03 -12.20 -12.54
CA ARG A 187 -0.89 -12.14 -11.08
C ARG A 187 -0.55 -10.72 -10.60
N LEU A 188 0.24 -9.97 -11.38
CA LEU A 188 0.53 -8.56 -11.10
C LEU A 188 -0.70 -7.66 -11.29
N THR A 189 -1.52 -7.92 -12.32
CA THR A 189 -2.78 -7.22 -12.53
C THR A 189 -3.77 -7.51 -11.39
N GLU A 190 -3.85 -8.75 -10.92
CA GLU A 190 -4.64 -9.11 -9.73
C GLU A 190 -4.15 -8.36 -8.49
N PHE A 191 -2.82 -8.34 -8.26
CA PHE A 191 -2.20 -7.62 -7.17
C PHE A 191 -2.54 -6.12 -7.19
N ASP A 192 -2.51 -5.48 -8.35
CA ASP A 192 -2.84 -4.05 -8.50
C ASP A 192 -4.30 -3.70 -8.21
N ASN A 193 -5.20 -4.65 -8.43
CA ASN A 193 -6.64 -4.48 -8.21
C ASN A 193 -7.05 -4.70 -6.74
N LEU A 194 -6.12 -5.11 -5.88
CA LEU A 194 -6.39 -5.24 -4.45
C LEU A 194 -6.51 -3.87 -3.78
N GLN A 195 -7.44 -3.76 -2.83
CA GLN A 195 -7.64 -2.56 -2.04
C GLN A 195 -6.53 -2.40 -1.00
N LEU A 196 -5.96 -1.19 -0.92
CA LEU A 196 -4.99 -0.77 0.10
C LEU A 196 -5.68 -0.41 1.42
#